data_AF-A0A554XIW1-F1
#
_entry.id   AF-A0A554XIW1-F1
#
_cell.length_a   1.000
_cell.length_b   1.000
_cell.length_c   1.000
_cell.angle_alpha   90.00
_cell.angle_beta   90.00
_cell.angle_gamma   90.00
#
_symmetry.space_group_name_H-M   'P 1'
#
loop_
_entity.id
_entity.type
_entity.pdbx_description
1 polymer ?
#
loop_
_entity_poly.entity_id
_entity_poly.type
_entity_poly.pdbx_seq_one_letter_code
_entity_poly.pdbx_strand_id
1 'polypeptide(L)'
;MKWTWLRHLGATVGAAVLGTSAWAQSILPGPVVSTQWLADHLDKVQVLEIRNDPKTFTSEPEIATTKDGKKVLEEFGGHIPGSRLLAAKELRTERDIRGLKVKYMLPERAAFERVLQAAGVLADKPIVLVPEGQKISDFNDAARAYILLKSYADTPVAMLDGGMVAWLLEGRPWSKEAPSNQAGNWAATADRFARYVADSTDVAAAAERQDVQLMDTRSTSMYLGIFKRDYVYAYGHIPNARNVPLETLFVTRGGVIRLLQPDTYRAVLQAQGIDPAKPLITYCNSGNDSSLPWFIASEILGNPAARNFDGSLHQWTLEKRATVARVPAAM
;
A
#
# COMPACT_ATOMS: atom_id res chain seq x y z
N MET A 1 65.17 20.06 -50.97
CA MET A 1 64.38 21.24 -50.57
C MET A 1 63.21 20.76 -49.74
N LYS A 2 63.09 21.23 -48.49
CA LYS A 2 61.99 20.91 -47.57
C LYS A 2 60.65 21.28 -48.22
N TRP A 3 59.58 20.56 -47.91
CA TRP A 3 58.34 21.11 -47.34
C TRP A 3 57.38 19.98 -46.97
N THR A 4 57.04 20.00 -45.69
CA THR A 4 56.07 19.20 -44.92
C THR A 4 54.64 19.45 -45.34
N TRP A 5 53.79 18.41 -45.35
CA TRP A 5 52.38 18.52 -44.94
C TRP A 5 51.94 17.22 -44.25
N LEU A 6 51.77 17.30 -42.93
CA LEU A 6 51.03 16.34 -42.09
C LEU A 6 49.58 16.31 -42.56
N ARG A 7 49.04 15.11 -42.84
CA ARG A 7 47.60 14.88 -42.88
C ARG A 7 47.15 14.41 -41.51
N HIS A 8 46.44 15.29 -40.81
CA HIS A 8 45.69 14.95 -39.60
C HIS A 8 44.55 14.01 -39.97
N LEU A 9 44.57 12.79 -39.44
CA LEU A 9 43.40 11.93 -39.31
C LEU A 9 42.45 12.59 -38.31
N GLY A 10 41.35 13.16 -38.81
CA GLY A 10 40.23 13.59 -37.99
C GLY A 10 39.56 12.36 -37.40
N ALA A 11 39.88 12.04 -36.14
CA ALA A 11 39.07 11.14 -35.34
C ALA A 11 37.77 11.85 -34.97
N THR A 12 36.69 11.55 -35.69
CA THR A 12 35.33 11.83 -35.22
C THR A 12 35.09 11.02 -33.96
N VAL A 13 35.27 11.66 -32.80
CA VAL A 13 34.72 11.20 -31.53
C VAL A 13 33.21 11.35 -31.66
N GLY A 14 32.55 10.26 -32.07
CA GLY A 14 31.12 10.12 -31.89
C GLY A 14 30.84 10.13 -30.39
N ALA A 15 30.38 11.26 -29.87
CA ALA A 15 29.79 11.32 -28.55
C ALA A 15 28.59 10.36 -28.56
N ALA A 16 28.80 9.16 -28.05
CA ALA A 16 27.72 8.31 -27.62
C ALA A 16 27.00 9.11 -26.53
N VAL A 17 25.89 9.74 -26.90
CA VAL A 17 24.87 10.18 -25.96
C VAL A 17 24.38 8.89 -25.32
N LEU A 18 25.03 8.49 -24.23
CA LEU A 18 24.49 7.53 -23.29
C LEU A 18 23.13 8.08 -22.91
N GLY A 19 22.08 7.46 -23.45
CA GLY A 19 20.71 7.83 -23.18
C GLY A 19 20.51 7.80 -21.68
N THR A 20 20.48 8.97 -21.07
CA THR A 20 19.98 9.15 -19.71
C THR A 20 18.47 8.94 -19.77
N SER A 21 18.02 7.68 -19.82
CA SER A 21 16.71 7.34 -19.27
C SER A 21 16.87 6.91 -17.81
N ALA A 22 17.68 7.68 -17.07
CA ALA A 22 17.34 8.07 -15.73
C ALA A 22 16.09 8.96 -15.86
N TRP A 23 14.90 8.34 -15.87
CA TRP A 23 13.71 9.09 -15.49
C TRP A 23 14.08 9.81 -14.20
N ALA A 24 14.05 11.14 -14.26
CA ALA A 24 14.49 12.06 -13.22
C ALA A 24 14.27 11.45 -11.84
N GLN A 25 15.33 11.44 -11.01
CA GLN A 25 15.24 11.04 -9.60
C GLN A 25 13.90 11.50 -9.06
N SER A 26 13.02 10.54 -8.77
CA SER A 26 11.65 10.83 -8.35
C SER A 26 11.69 11.91 -7.26
N ILE A 27 10.94 13.00 -7.44
CA ILE A 27 10.86 14.09 -6.45
C ILE A 27 10.42 13.58 -5.06
N LEU A 28 9.76 12.42 -5.02
CA LEU A 28 9.38 11.75 -3.78
C LEU A 28 10.62 11.39 -2.94
N PRO A 29 10.70 11.82 -1.67
CA PRO A 29 11.84 11.54 -0.79
C PRO A 29 11.92 10.09 -0.33
N GLY A 30 10.94 9.26 -0.66
CA GLY A 30 10.81 7.88 -0.23
C GLY A 30 9.37 7.38 -0.39
N PRO A 31 9.04 6.21 0.17
CA PRO A 31 7.70 5.63 0.07
C PRO A 31 6.66 6.32 0.97
N VAL A 32 7.10 7.17 1.90
CA VAL A 32 6.25 7.93 2.82
C VAL A 32 6.63 9.40 2.74
N VAL A 33 5.64 10.27 2.69
CA VAL A 33 5.82 11.73 2.71
C VAL A 33 5.08 12.35 3.89
N SER A 34 5.61 13.45 4.41
CA SER A 34 4.90 14.26 5.40
C SER A 34 3.87 15.17 4.72
N THR A 35 2.90 15.62 5.50
CA THR A 35 1.95 16.68 5.14
C THR A 35 2.64 17.98 4.74
N GLN A 36 3.75 18.33 5.40
CA GLN A 36 4.55 19.50 5.03
C GLN A 36 5.17 19.34 3.65
N TRP A 37 5.85 18.21 3.42
CA TRP A 37 6.44 17.92 2.12
C TRP A 37 5.39 17.96 1.01
N LEU A 38 4.22 17.33 1.24
CA LEU A 38 3.16 17.33 0.24
C LEU A 38 2.67 18.75 -0.07
N ALA A 39 2.43 19.57 0.95
CA ALA A 39 2.00 20.96 0.77
C ALA A 39 2.99 21.78 -0.07
N ASP A 40 4.29 21.57 0.14
CA ASP A 40 5.35 22.27 -0.59
C ASP A 40 5.53 21.78 -2.05
N HIS A 41 4.89 20.65 -2.42
CA HIS A 41 5.10 19.98 -3.71
C HIS A 41 3.78 19.61 -4.45
N LEU A 42 2.65 20.20 -4.07
CA LEU A 42 1.33 19.92 -4.70
C LEU A 42 1.34 20.12 -6.23
N ASP A 43 2.13 21.06 -6.73
CA ASP A 43 2.29 21.30 -8.17
C ASP A 43 3.10 20.20 -8.87
N LYS A 44 4.00 19.52 -8.15
CA LYS A 44 4.90 18.46 -8.67
C LYS A 44 4.31 17.05 -8.64
N VAL A 45 3.30 16.79 -7.81
CA VAL A 45 2.66 15.47 -7.69
C VAL A 45 1.18 15.49 -8.04
N GLN A 46 0.58 14.33 -8.29
CA GLN A 46 -0.88 14.18 -8.25
C GLN A 46 -1.27 13.49 -6.94
N VAL A 47 -2.32 14.00 -6.31
CA VAL A 47 -2.86 13.45 -5.06
C VAL A 47 -4.03 12.54 -5.39
N LEU A 48 -4.00 11.32 -4.86
CA LEU A 48 -5.07 10.34 -5.01
C LEU A 48 -5.56 9.94 -3.62
N GLU A 49 -6.76 10.38 -3.25
CA GLU A 49 -7.33 10.09 -1.93
C GLU A 49 -8.19 8.85 -1.98
N ILE A 50 -7.90 7.92 -1.07
CA ILE A 50 -8.63 6.67 -0.95
C ILE A 50 -9.74 6.88 0.08
N ARG A 51 -11.00 6.74 -0.35
CA ARG A 51 -12.19 6.93 0.49
C ARG A 51 -13.00 5.65 0.64
N ASN A 52 -13.36 5.32 1.88
CA ASN A 52 -14.30 4.25 2.18
C ASN A 52 -15.74 4.69 1.89
N ASP A 53 -16.10 5.92 2.26
CA ASP A 53 -17.32 6.59 1.81
C ASP A 53 -16.98 7.76 0.87
N PRO A 54 -17.20 7.60 -0.45
CA PRO A 54 -16.99 8.65 -1.44
C PRO A 54 -17.68 9.98 -1.13
N LYS A 55 -18.79 9.97 -0.38
CA LYS A 55 -19.53 11.21 -0.05
C LYS A 55 -18.72 12.16 0.82
N THR A 56 -17.85 11.62 1.69
CA THR A 56 -17.00 12.42 2.58
C THR A 56 -16.05 13.34 1.81
N PHE A 57 -15.71 13.02 0.56
CA PHE A 57 -14.84 13.84 -0.29
C PHE A 57 -15.41 15.25 -0.53
N THR A 58 -16.73 15.39 -0.54
CA THR A 58 -17.44 16.68 -0.74
C THR A 58 -18.21 17.14 0.51
N SER A 59 -18.07 16.44 1.63
CA SER A 59 -18.62 16.85 2.92
C SER A 59 -17.76 17.93 3.57
N GLU A 60 -18.34 18.69 4.50
CA GLU A 60 -17.60 19.68 5.29
C GLU A 60 -16.98 19.00 6.52
N PRO A 61 -15.67 19.13 6.78
CA PRO A 61 -15.06 18.65 8.01
C PRO A 61 -15.37 19.60 9.18
N GLU A 62 -15.54 19.04 10.38
CA GLU A 62 -15.69 19.81 11.62
C GLU A 62 -14.48 19.57 12.53
N ILE A 63 -13.79 20.66 12.88
CA ILE A 63 -12.59 20.63 13.75
C ILE A 63 -12.87 21.46 14.99
N ALA A 64 -12.95 20.79 16.13
CA ALA A 64 -13.06 21.45 17.42
C ALA A 64 -11.69 21.73 18.03
N THR A 65 -11.66 22.69 18.96
CA THR A 65 -10.51 22.96 19.82
C THR A 65 -10.89 22.64 21.25
N THR A 66 -10.16 21.72 21.89
CA THR A 66 -10.39 21.35 23.28
C THR A 66 -10.02 22.49 24.23
N LYS A 67 -10.44 22.40 25.49
CA LYS A 67 -10.11 23.38 26.54
C LYS A 67 -8.59 23.62 26.68
N ASP A 68 -7.79 22.60 26.40
CA ASP A 68 -6.32 22.65 26.46
C ASP A 68 -5.68 23.13 25.14
N GLY A 69 -6.46 23.66 24.20
CA GLY A 69 -5.98 24.20 22.92
C GLY A 69 -5.64 23.15 21.86
N LYS A 70 -5.98 21.87 22.07
CA LYS A 70 -5.70 20.80 21.08
C LYS A 70 -6.81 20.74 20.04
N LYS A 71 -6.45 20.65 18.76
CA LYS A 71 -7.41 20.41 17.68
C LYS A 71 -7.83 18.94 17.66
N VAL A 72 -9.12 18.68 17.47
CA VAL A 72 -9.71 17.35 17.34
C VAL A 72 -10.69 17.38 16.17
N LEU A 73 -10.68 16.31 15.37
CA LEU A 73 -11.62 16.14 14.28
C LEU A 73 -12.91 15.54 14.85
N GLU A 74 -14.03 16.24 14.69
CA GLU A 74 -15.36 15.77 15.11
C GLU A 74 -16.08 15.10 13.95
N GLU A 75 -16.09 15.75 12.78
CA GLU A 75 -16.67 15.20 11.55
C GLU A 75 -15.63 15.13 10.44
N PHE A 76 -15.52 13.98 9.79
CA PHE A 76 -14.59 13.77 8.68
C PHE A 76 -15.20 14.21 7.35
N GLY A 77 -14.46 15.04 6.60
CA GLY A 77 -14.88 15.54 5.30
C GLY A 77 -13.77 16.25 4.56
N GLY A 78 -14.13 16.82 3.41
CA GLY A 78 -13.23 17.58 2.54
C GLY A 78 -12.15 16.72 1.88
N HIS A 79 -11.36 17.37 1.05
CA HIS A 79 -10.21 16.79 0.36
C HIS A 79 -9.11 17.84 0.13
N ILE A 80 -7.89 17.40 -0.16
CA ILE A 80 -6.78 18.27 -0.54
C ILE A 80 -7.10 18.92 -1.90
N PRO A 81 -7.01 20.26 -2.07
CA PRO A 81 -7.38 20.90 -3.32
C PRO A 81 -6.65 20.31 -4.54
N GLY A 82 -7.42 19.96 -5.58
CA GLY A 82 -6.89 19.34 -6.80
C GLY A 82 -6.60 17.84 -6.69
N SER A 83 -6.94 17.19 -5.57
CA SER A 83 -6.85 15.75 -5.42
C SER A 83 -7.93 15.01 -6.23
N ARG A 84 -7.67 13.71 -6.46
CA ARG A 84 -8.57 12.79 -7.15
C ARG A 84 -9.16 11.82 -6.15
N LEU A 85 -10.42 11.46 -6.36
CA LEU A 85 -11.12 10.48 -5.55
C LEU A 85 -10.90 9.06 -6.10
N LEU A 86 -10.47 8.15 -5.24
CA LEU A 86 -10.49 6.71 -5.48
C LEU A 86 -11.32 6.02 -4.39
N ALA A 87 -12.42 5.39 -4.78
CA ALA A 87 -13.23 4.65 -3.82
C ALA A 87 -12.54 3.32 -3.44
N ALA A 88 -12.35 3.06 -2.14
CA ALA A 88 -11.67 1.87 -1.63
C ALA A 88 -12.29 0.55 -2.12
N LYS A 89 -13.61 0.55 -2.36
CA LYS A 89 -14.34 -0.61 -2.92
C LYS A 89 -13.84 -1.04 -4.30
N GLU A 90 -13.31 -0.12 -5.11
CA GLU A 90 -12.80 -0.39 -6.47
C GLU A 90 -11.44 -1.11 -6.44
N LEU A 91 -10.79 -1.19 -5.27
CA LEU A 91 -9.54 -1.93 -5.05
C LEU A 91 -9.77 -3.41 -4.71
N ARG A 92 -11.01 -3.87 -4.89
CA ARG A 92 -11.47 -5.19 -4.49
C ARG A 92 -12.42 -5.75 -5.54
N THR A 93 -12.31 -7.04 -5.79
CA THR A 93 -13.20 -7.77 -6.68
C THR A 93 -13.40 -9.20 -6.20
N GLU A 94 -14.35 -9.90 -6.78
CA GLU A 94 -14.47 -11.35 -6.65
C GLU A 94 -13.76 -12.02 -7.82
N ARG A 95 -12.96 -13.05 -7.55
CA ARG A 95 -12.29 -13.83 -8.60
C ARG A 95 -12.69 -15.29 -8.52
N ASP A 96 -12.78 -15.93 -9.68
CA ASP A 96 -12.87 -17.38 -9.76
C ASP A 96 -11.47 -17.97 -9.75
N ILE A 97 -11.14 -18.72 -8.71
CA ILE A 97 -9.85 -19.41 -8.59
C ILE A 97 -10.15 -20.90 -8.47
N ARG A 98 -9.94 -21.62 -9.58
CA ARG A 98 -10.14 -23.08 -9.67
C ARG A 98 -11.56 -23.51 -9.26
N GLY A 99 -12.58 -22.74 -9.67
CA GLY A 99 -13.99 -23.01 -9.36
C GLY A 99 -14.45 -22.49 -7.99
N LEU A 100 -13.58 -21.78 -7.27
CA LEU A 100 -13.91 -21.16 -5.99
C LEU A 100 -14.08 -19.64 -6.17
N LYS A 101 -15.20 -19.10 -5.69
CA LYS A 101 -15.45 -17.65 -5.66
C LYS A 101 -14.74 -17.03 -4.46
N VAL A 102 -13.58 -16.43 -4.71
CA VAL A 102 -12.76 -15.77 -3.69
C VAL A 102 -13.07 -14.28 -3.68
N LYS A 103 -13.53 -13.78 -2.54
CA LYS A 103 -13.94 -12.38 -2.36
C LYS A 103 -12.77 -11.49 -1.96
N TYR A 104 -12.93 -10.19 -2.23
CA TYR A 104 -12.02 -9.12 -1.82
C TYR A 104 -10.62 -9.17 -2.44
N MET A 105 -10.46 -9.89 -3.55
CA MET A 105 -9.21 -9.98 -4.28
C MET A 105 -8.83 -8.65 -4.93
N LEU A 106 -7.55 -8.42 -5.17
CA LEU A 106 -7.04 -7.30 -5.96
C LEU A 106 -7.58 -7.40 -7.41
N PRO A 107 -7.97 -6.27 -8.01
CA PRO A 107 -8.39 -6.23 -9.40
C PRO A 107 -7.24 -6.59 -10.36
N GLU A 108 -7.60 -7.21 -11.48
CA GLU A 108 -6.66 -7.50 -12.56
C GLU A 108 -6.28 -6.23 -13.33
N ARG A 109 -5.14 -6.29 -14.02
CA ARG A 109 -4.50 -5.15 -14.70
C ARG A 109 -5.48 -4.26 -15.48
N ALA A 110 -6.29 -4.85 -16.36
CA ALA A 110 -7.22 -4.10 -17.19
C ALA A 110 -8.37 -3.47 -16.40
N ALA A 111 -8.81 -4.09 -15.30
CA ALA A 111 -9.82 -3.50 -14.42
C ALA A 111 -9.24 -2.33 -13.63
N PHE A 112 -8.03 -2.50 -13.08
CA PHE A 112 -7.37 -1.44 -12.32
C PHE A 112 -7.03 -0.21 -13.18
N GLU A 113 -6.58 -0.42 -14.43
CA GLU A 113 -6.34 0.68 -15.38
C GLU A 113 -7.60 1.52 -15.59
N ARG A 114 -8.75 0.88 -15.82
CA ARG A 114 -10.03 1.59 -15.98
C ARG A 114 -10.42 2.37 -14.72
N VAL A 115 -10.18 1.80 -13.53
CA VAL A 115 -10.44 2.48 -12.26
C VAL A 115 -9.60 3.75 -12.13
N LEU A 116 -8.30 3.70 -12.44
CA LEU A 116 -7.43 4.87 -12.36
C LEU A 116 -7.74 5.92 -13.44
N GLN A 117 -8.07 5.49 -14.66
CA GLN A 117 -8.53 6.41 -15.72
C GLN A 117 -9.85 7.07 -15.35
N ALA A 118 -10.80 6.34 -14.78
CA ALA A 118 -12.06 6.91 -14.28
C ALA A 118 -11.84 7.89 -13.12
N ALA A 119 -10.84 7.65 -12.27
CA ALA A 119 -10.42 8.57 -11.22
C ALA A 119 -9.60 9.78 -11.74
N GLY A 120 -9.34 9.87 -13.04
CA GLY A 120 -8.64 10.99 -13.65
C GLY A 120 -7.11 10.93 -13.56
N VAL A 121 -6.51 9.81 -13.15
CA VAL A 121 -5.07 9.66 -12.89
C VAL A 121 -4.26 9.77 -14.19
N LEU A 122 -3.13 10.49 -14.13
CA LEU A 122 -2.28 10.77 -15.28
C LEU A 122 -1.05 9.84 -15.31
N ALA A 123 -0.52 9.55 -16.51
CA ALA A 123 0.62 8.62 -16.69
C ALA A 123 1.96 9.16 -16.15
N ASP A 124 2.25 10.46 -16.33
CA ASP A 124 3.61 11.03 -16.17
C ASP A 124 3.76 11.91 -14.92
N LYS A 125 3.00 11.65 -13.85
CA LYS A 125 3.11 12.41 -12.60
C LYS A 125 3.20 11.47 -11.39
N PRO A 126 4.18 11.67 -10.47
CA PRO A 126 4.25 10.91 -9.24
C PRO A 126 2.95 11.00 -8.44
N ILE A 127 2.54 9.90 -7.82
CA ILE A 127 1.30 9.78 -7.05
C ILE A 127 1.60 9.85 -5.56
N VAL A 128 0.86 10.68 -4.83
CA VAL A 128 0.78 10.58 -3.36
C VAL A 128 -0.60 10.03 -2.99
N LEU A 129 -0.59 8.83 -2.41
CA LEU A 129 -1.76 8.16 -1.87
C LEU A 129 -2.10 8.74 -0.50
N VAL A 130 -3.33 9.21 -0.35
CA VAL A 130 -3.82 9.81 0.90
C VAL A 130 -4.91 8.92 1.49
N PRO A 131 -4.63 8.14 2.56
CA PRO A 131 -5.68 7.50 3.32
C PRO A 131 -6.52 8.54 4.08
N GLU A 132 -7.74 8.19 4.46
CA GLU A 132 -8.56 9.04 5.35
C GLU A 132 -7.80 9.34 6.65
N GLY A 133 -7.32 8.30 7.32
CA GLY A 133 -6.52 8.41 8.55
C GLY A 133 -7.35 8.38 9.83
N GLN A 134 -8.63 8.02 9.76
CA GLN A 134 -9.53 7.89 10.92
C GLN A 134 -9.26 6.60 11.70
N LYS A 135 -8.87 5.54 10.98
CA LYS A 135 -8.59 4.20 11.52
C LYS A 135 -7.49 3.53 10.72
N ILE A 136 -6.84 2.52 11.30
CA ILE A 136 -5.70 1.85 10.64
C ILE A 136 -6.11 1.18 9.32
N SER A 137 -7.37 0.73 9.18
CA SER A 137 -7.85 0.14 7.94
C SER A 137 -7.77 1.07 6.74
N ASP A 138 -7.78 2.40 6.95
CA ASP A 138 -7.68 3.37 5.86
C ASP A 138 -6.28 3.34 5.22
N PHE A 139 -5.23 3.08 6.04
CA PHE A 139 -3.87 2.86 5.54
C PHE A 139 -3.73 1.51 4.83
N ASN A 140 -4.51 0.50 5.23
CA ASN A 140 -4.56 -0.79 4.52
C ASN A 140 -5.11 -0.59 3.10
N ASP A 141 -6.15 0.23 2.94
CA ASP A 141 -6.71 0.60 1.63
C ASP A 141 -5.69 1.33 0.74
N ALA A 142 -4.98 2.31 1.30
CA ALA A 142 -3.90 2.99 0.59
C ALA A 142 -2.78 2.03 0.18
N ALA A 143 -2.39 1.10 1.07
CA ALA A 143 -1.38 0.10 0.76
C ALA A 143 -1.83 -0.88 -0.34
N ARG A 144 -3.12 -1.21 -0.45
CA ARG A 144 -3.65 -2.00 -1.58
C ARG A 144 -3.48 -1.27 -2.91
N ALA A 145 -3.84 0.01 -2.96
CA ALA A 145 -3.60 0.83 -4.14
C ALA A 145 -2.10 0.89 -4.48
N TYR A 146 -1.23 0.97 -3.47
CA TYR A 146 0.22 0.93 -3.63
C TYR A 146 0.70 -0.37 -4.30
N ILE A 147 0.24 -1.54 -3.83
CA ILE A 147 0.57 -2.86 -4.44
C ILE A 147 0.20 -2.86 -5.93
N LEU A 148 -1.00 -2.41 -6.28
CA LEU A 148 -1.50 -2.40 -7.65
C LEU A 148 -0.70 -1.46 -8.55
N LEU A 149 -0.41 -0.24 -8.08
CA LEU A 149 0.43 0.71 -8.80
C LEU A 149 1.80 0.12 -9.09
N LYS A 150 2.49 -0.44 -8.08
CA LYS A 150 3.80 -1.08 -8.24
C LYS A 150 3.77 -2.29 -9.17
N SER A 151 2.68 -3.06 -9.09
CA SER A 151 2.48 -4.26 -9.92
C SER A 151 2.31 -3.93 -11.39
N TYR A 152 1.68 -2.81 -11.71
CA TYR A 152 1.19 -2.55 -13.05
C TYR A 152 1.84 -1.37 -13.77
N ALA A 153 2.62 -0.52 -13.11
CA ALA A 153 3.41 0.52 -13.76
C ALA A 153 4.62 0.95 -12.92
N ASP A 154 5.60 1.61 -13.55
CA ASP A 154 6.74 2.24 -12.86
C ASP A 154 6.43 3.64 -12.33
N THR A 155 5.14 3.96 -12.12
CA THR A 155 4.71 5.25 -11.56
C THR A 155 5.29 5.43 -10.16
N PRO A 156 6.10 6.48 -9.90
CA PRO A 156 6.59 6.75 -8.55
C PRO A 156 5.41 7.03 -7.63
N VAL A 157 5.39 6.35 -6.48
CA VAL A 157 4.28 6.43 -5.54
C VAL A 157 4.77 6.50 -4.10
N ALA A 158 4.14 7.37 -3.31
CA ALA A 158 4.33 7.48 -1.87
C ALA A 158 2.97 7.53 -1.14
N MET A 159 2.99 7.29 0.17
CA MET A 159 1.85 7.41 1.05
C MET A 159 2.00 8.62 1.97
N LEU A 160 0.91 9.36 2.20
CA LEU A 160 0.89 10.47 3.14
C LEU A 160 0.81 9.96 4.59
N ASP A 161 1.84 10.23 5.40
CA ASP A 161 1.82 9.88 6.82
C ASP A 161 0.74 10.68 7.58
N GLY A 162 -0.14 9.98 8.29
CA GLY A 162 -1.30 10.52 8.97
C GLY A 162 -2.50 10.89 8.10
N GLY A 163 -2.42 10.71 6.78
CA GLY A 163 -3.55 10.86 5.87
C GLY A 163 -4.23 12.24 5.92
N MET A 164 -5.49 12.26 5.51
CA MET A 164 -6.30 13.48 5.47
C MET A 164 -6.58 14.03 6.88
N VAL A 165 -6.73 13.18 7.90
CA VAL A 165 -6.89 13.64 9.29
C VAL A 165 -5.71 14.52 9.72
N ALA A 166 -4.46 14.11 9.43
CA ALA A 166 -3.29 14.94 9.73
C ALA A 166 -3.32 16.29 9.00
N TRP A 167 -3.66 16.25 7.71
CA TRP A 167 -3.76 17.42 6.87
C TRP A 167 -4.73 18.47 7.44
N LEU A 168 -5.92 18.01 7.84
CA LEU A 168 -6.95 18.84 8.47
C LEU A 168 -6.51 19.40 9.83
N LEU A 169 -6.00 18.54 10.73
CA LEU A 169 -5.61 18.98 12.08
C LEU A 169 -4.42 19.93 12.08
N GLU A 170 -3.55 19.85 11.07
CA GLU A 170 -2.47 20.81 10.85
C GLU A 170 -2.96 22.14 10.25
N GLY A 171 -4.26 22.28 9.95
CA GLY A 171 -4.87 23.50 9.43
C GLY A 171 -4.51 23.79 7.97
N ARG A 172 -4.20 22.76 7.18
CA ARG A 172 -3.85 22.92 5.77
C ARG A 172 -5.10 23.16 4.92
N PRO A 173 -4.96 23.82 3.75
CA PRO A 173 -6.09 24.10 2.86
C PRO A 173 -6.81 22.82 2.43
N TRP A 174 -8.14 22.83 2.47
CA TRP A 174 -9.00 21.75 1.98
C TRP A 174 -10.10 22.31 1.07
N SER A 175 -10.74 21.44 0.29
CA SER A 175 -11.83 21.76 -0.62
C SER A 175 -13.00 20.78 -0.43
N LYS A 176 -14.19 21.20 -0.86
CA LYS A 176 -15.40 20.36 -1.03
C LYS A 176 -15.95 20.41 -2.45
N GLU A 177 -15.17 20.95 -3.39
CA GLU A 177 -15.52 20.96 -4.81
C GLU A 177 -15.72 19.53 -5.33
N ALA A 178 -16.62 19.37 -6.30
CA ALA A 178 -16.82 18.07 -6.91
C ALA A 178 -15.51 17.62 -7.62
N PRO A 179 -15.18 16.32 -7.60
CA PRO A 179 -14.06 15.79 -8.37
C PRO A 179 -14.17 16.17 -9.85
N SER A 180 -13.03 16.37 -10.50
CA SER A 180 -13.00 16.58 -11.95
C SER A 180 -13.58 15.36 -12.68
N ASN A 181 -14.45 15.60 -13.65
CA ASN A 181 -15.00 14.55 -14.53
C ASN A 181 -14.05 14.19 -15.69
N GLN A 182 -12.83 14.72 -15.70
CA GLN A 182 -11.86 14.43 -16.77
C GLN A 182 -11.28 13.03 -16.61
N ALA A 183 -11.44 12.21 -17.66
CA ALA A 183 -10.79 10.92 -17.74
C ALA A 183 -9.26 11.08 -17.75
N GLY A 184 -8.61 10.21 -17.00
CA GLY A 184 -7.16 10.10 -16.92
C GLY A 184 -6.59 9.36 -18.13
N ASN A 185 -5.26 9.38 -18.23
CA ASN A 185 -4.51 8.65 -19.25
C ASN A 185 -3.48 7.68 -18.65
N TRP A 186 -3.57 7.40 -17.35
CA TRP A 186 -2.72 6.39 -16.72
C TRP A 186 -2.88 5.04 -17.45
N ALA A 187 -1.75 4.37 -17.67
CA ALA A 187 -1.69 3.09 -18.35
C ALA A 187 -0.91 2.10 -17.50
N ALA A 188 -1.42 0.87 -17.40
CA ALA A 188 -0.69 -0.22 -16.81
C ALA A 188 0.38 -0.70 -17.79
N THR A 189 1.62 -0.21 -17.65
CA THR A 189 2.74 -0.49 -18.56
C THR A 189 3.58 -1.72 -18.17
N ALA A 190 3.28 -2.36 -17.04
CA ALA A 190 4.01 -3.50 -16.52
C ALA A 190 3.09 -4.65 -16.07
N ASP A 191 3.69 -5.83 -15.90
CA ASP A 191 3.07 -6.96 -15.23
C ASP A 191 4.07 -7.59 -14.25
N ARG A 192 4.02 -7.10 -13.01
CA ARG A 192 4.86 -7.54 -11.89
C ARG A 192 4.01 -8.04 -10.73
N PHE A 193 2.76 -8.43 -10.99
CA PHE A 193 1.82 -8.81 -9.93
C PHE A 193 2.39 -9.92 -9.03
N ALA A 194 2.97 -10.97 -9.64
CA ALA A 194 3.61 -12.07 -8.91
C ALA A 194 4.83 -11.65 -8.06
N ARG A 195 5.48 -10.52 -8.37
CA ARG A 195 6.60 -9.99 -7.55
C ARG A 195 6.12 -9.52 -6.17
N TYR A 196 4.92 -8.97 -6.08
CA TYR A 196 4.40 -8.34 -4.87
C TYR A 196 3.25 -9.11 -4.22
N VAL A 197 2.61 -10.02 -4.97
CA VAL A 197 1.46 -10.79 -4.51
C VAL A 197 1.78 -12.28 -4.57
N ALA A 198 1.56 -12.98 -3.47
CA ALA A 198 1.65 -14.43 -3.36
C ALA A 198 0.27 -15.06 -3.59
N ASP A 199 0.25 -16.22 -4.22
CA ASP A 199 -0.95 -17.05 -4.31
C ASP A 199 -0.97 -18.16 -3.23
N SER A 200 -2.04 -18.95 -3.19
CA SER A 200 -2.16 -20.02 -2.19
C SER A 200 -1.16 -21.15 -2.37
N THR A 201 -0.59 -21.33 -3.58
CA THR A 201 0.47 -22.32 -3.81
C THR A 201 1.82 -21.84 -3.32
N ASP A 202 2.16 -20.56 -3.51
CA ASP A 202 3.34 -19.92 -2.92
C ASP A 202 3.33 -20.08 -1.39
N VAL A 203 2.19 -19.81 -0.76
CA VAL A 203 2.02 -19.86 0.71
C VAL A 203 2.12 -21.28 1.24
N ALA A 204 1.58 -22.26 0.51
CA ALA A 204 1.68 -23.66 0.89
C ALA A 204 3.12 -24.17 0.84
N ALA A 205 3.85 -23.80 -0.21
CA ALA A 205 5.27 -24.05 -0.35
C ALA A 205 6.08 -23.44 0.81
N ALA A 206 5.80 -22.18 1.17
CA ALA A 206 6.43 -21.51 2.29
C ALA A 206 6.13 -22.18 3.64
N ALA A 207 4.87 -22.61 3.85
CA ALA A 207 4.46 -23.31 5.06
C ALA A 207 5.17 -24.65 5.23
N GLU A 208 5.43 -25.36 4.13
CA GLU A 208 6.12 -26.67 4.12
C GLU A 208 7.63 -26.53 4.28
N ARG A 209 8.28 -25.70 3.44
CA ARG A 209 9.74 -25.60 3.38
C ARG A 209 10.34 -24.70 4.46
N GLN A 210 9.56 -23.78 5.01
CA GLN A 210 9.99 -22.79 6.01
C GLN A 210 11.18 -21.91 5.53
N ASP A 211 11.35 -21.76 4.22
CA ASP A 211 12.33 -20.88 3.56
C ASP A 211 11.83 -19.43 3.44
N VAL A 212 10.51 -19.23 3.54
CA VAL A 212 9.83 -17.95 3.54
C VAL A 212 9.00 -17.82 4.81
N GLN A 213 9.14 -16.69 5.50
CA GLN A 213 8.40 -16.44 6.74
C GLN A 213 6.94 -16.10 6.42
N LEU A 214 6.01 -16.58 7.25
CA LEU A 214 4.59 -16.24 7.14
C LEU A 214 4.19 -15.34 8.31
N MET A 215 3.64 -14.17 8.01
CA MET A 215 3.17 -13.19 9.00
C MET A 215 1.65 -13.09 8.96
N ASP A 216 1.01 -13.55 10.03
CA ASP A 216 -0.41 -13.41 10.28
C ASP A 216 -0.69 -12.08 10.99
N THR A 217 -1.36 -11.16 10.30
CA THR A 217 -1.54 -9.78 10.78
C THR A 217 -2.85 -9.56 11.54
N ARG A 218 -3.62 -10.62 11.76
CA ARG A 218 -4.89 -10.59 12.50
C ARG A 218 -4.65 -10.45 14.00
N SER A 219 -5.72 -10.19 14.74
CA SER A 219 -5.69 -10.20 16.20
C SER A 219 -5.22 -11.55 16.76
N THR A 220 -4.59 -11.51 17.93
CA THR A 220 -4.13 -12.71 18.64
C THR A 220 -5.26 -13.72 18.86
N SER A 221 -6.49 -13.26 19.14
CA SER A 221 -7.65 -14.14 19.29
C SER A 221 -7.98 -14.94 18.02
N MET A 222 -7.82 -14.35 16.84
CA MET A 222 -8.01 -15.06 15.57
C MET A 222 -6.88 -16.03 15.28
N TYR A 223 -5.64 -15.62 15.53
CA TYR A 223 -4.47 -16.47 15.37
C TYR A 223 -4.54 -17.70 16.27
N LEU A 224 -4.91 -17.54 17.54
CA LEU A 224 -5.04 -18.65 18.50
C LEU A 224 -6.19 -19.61 18.17
N GLY A 225 -7.14 -19.18 17.34
CA GLY A 225 -8.32 -19.97 16.98
C GLY A 225 -9.52 -19.77 17.90
N ILE A 226 -9.55 -18.70 18.70
CA ILE A 226 -10.66 -18.36 19.60
C ILE A 226 -11.80 -17.66 18.82
N PHE A 227 -11.43 -16.83 17.85
CA PHE A 227 -12.38 -16.08 17.02
C PHE A 227 -12.08 -16.28 15.54
N LYS A 228 -13.07 -16.15 14.67
CA LYS A 228 -12.87 -16.04 13.23
C LYS A 228 -13.91 -15.11 12.63
N ARG A 229 -13.62 -14.56 11.45
CA ARG A 229 -14.65 -13.90 10.63
C ARG A 229 -15.57 -14.94 9.99
N ASP A 230 -16.82 -14.58 9.72
CA ASP A 230 -17.81 -15.52 9.17
C ASP A 230 -17.45 -16.05 7.78
N TYR A 231 -16.72 -15.25 7.00
CA TYR A 231 -16.22 -15.63 5.66
C TYR A 231 -14.87 -16.37 5.68
N VAL A 232 -14.34 -16.70 6.86
CA VAL A 232 -13.19 -17.60 7.02
C VAL A 232 -13.71 -18.92 7.59
N TYR A 233 -13.39 -20.04 6.93
CA TYR A 233 -14.11 -21.31 7.13
C TYR A 233 -13.40 -22.29 8.07
N ALA A 234 -12.24 -21.92 8.60
CA ALA A 234 -11.55 -22.66 9.65
C ALA A 234 -10.98 -21.70 10.70
N TYR A 235 -10.90 -22.16 11.95
CA TYR A 235 -10.23 -21.42 13.03
C TYR A 235 -8.70 -21.55 12.93
N GLY A 236 -8.00 -20.67 13.63
CA GLY A 236 -6.55 -20.70 13.73
C GLY A 236 -5.86 -19.97 12.59
N HIS A 237 -4.62 -20.37 12.31
CA HIS A 237 -3.69 -19.72 11.38
C HIS A 237 -3.02 -20.73 10.43
N ILE A 238 -2.33 -20.24 9.41
CA ILE A 238 -1.55 -21.08 8.48
C ILE A 238 -0.37 -21.69 9.25
N PRO A 239 -0.05 -22.99 9.09
CA PRO A 239 1.08 -23.62 9.76
C PRO A 239 2.37 -22.80 9.65
N ASN A 240 3.14 -22.76 10.74
CA ASN A 240 4.42 -22.05 10.86
C ASN A 240 4.37 -20.52 10.80
N ALA A 241 3.18 -19.91 10.67
CA ALA A 241 3.05 -18.46 10.75
C ALA A 241 3.44 -17.88 12.12
N ARG A 242 3.85 -16.61 12.12
CA ARG A 242 4.04 -15.78 13.32
C ARG A 242 2.98 -14.70 13.35
N ASN A 243 2.44 -14.42 14.52
CA ASN A 243 1.40 -13.41 14.69
C ASN A 243 2.04 -12.03 14.91
N VAL A 244 1.69 -11.06 14.06
CA VAL A 244 2.05 -9.66 14.23
C VAL A 244 0.78 -8.83 14.08
N PRO A 245 -0.02 -8.68 15.14
CA PRO A 245 -1.29 -7.96 15.07
C PRO A 245 -1.10 -6.51 14.59
N LEU A 246 -2.00 -6.02 13.76
CA LEU A 246 -1.91 -4.68 13.15
C LEU A 246 -1.71 -3.55 14.18
N GLU A 247 -2.30 -3.67 15.37
CA GLU A 247 -2.17 -2.71 16.46
C GLU A 247 -0.73 -2.50 16.94
N THR A 248 0.20 -3.39 16.59
CA THR A 248 1.62 -3.27 16.90
C THR A 248 2.41 -2.42 15.90
N LEU A 249 1.79 -1.99 14.80
CA LEU A 249 2.47 -1.41 13.63
C LEU A 249 2.17 0.09 13.41
N PHE A 250 1.46 0.73 14.33
CA PHE A 250 1.19 2.17 14.27
C PHE A 250 1.09 2.75 15.68
N VAL A 251 1.04 4.08 15.75
CA VAL A 251 0.74 4.80 16.98
C VAL A 251 -0.25 5.92 16.70
N THR A 252 -1.12 6.21 17.65
CA THR A 252 -1.97 7.41 17.60
C THR A 252 -1.34 8.50 18.45
N ARG A 253 -1.00 9.64 17.85
CA ARG A 253 -0.45 10.82 18.53
C ARG A 253 -1.25 12.06 18.15
N GLY A 254 -1.79 12.75 19.16
CA GLY A 254 -2.59 13.96 18.94
C GLY A 254 -3.83 13.72 18.08
N GLY A 255 -4.48 12.56 18.21
CA GLY A 255 -5.64 12.18 17.39
C GLY A 255 -5.29 11.69 15.98
N VAL A 256 -4.00 11.61 15.63
CA VAL A 256 -3.55 11.19 14.30
C VAL A 256 -2.82 9.85 14.36
N ILE A 257 -3.20 8.93 13.49
CA ILE A 257 -2.46 7.68 13.27
C ILE A 257 -1.17 8.00 12.53
N ARG A 258 -0.02 7.52 13.04
CA ARG A 258 1.28 7.71 12.43
C ARG A 258 1.95 6.37 12.15
N LEU A 259 2.61 6.28 11.01
CA LEU A 259 3.54 5.19 10.73
C LEU A 259 4.77 5.32 11.65
N LEU A 260 5.39 4.18 11.96
CA LEU A 260 6.56 4.12 12.83
C LEU A 260 7.85 4.32 12.03
N GLN A 261 8.95 4.55 12.75
CA GLN A 261 10.26 4.64 12.12
C GLN A 261 10.81 3.24 11.79
N PRO A 262 11.69 3.10 10.78
CA PRO A 262 12.23 1.81 10.35
C PRO A 262 12.80 0.96 11.49
N ASP A 263 13.54 1.55 12.43
CA ASP A 263 14.16 0.81 13.53
C ASP A 263 13.12 0.27 14.53
N THR A 264 12.03 1.02 14.76
CA THR A 264 10.91 0.53 15.57
C THR A 264 10.24 -0.66 14.89
N TYR A 265 10.02 -0.60 13.58
CA TYR A 265 9.47 -1.73 12.84
C TYR A 265 10.38 -2.95 12.90
N ARG A 266 11.71 -2.80 12.71
CA ARG A 266 12.65 -3.92 12.88
C ARG A 266 12.54 -4.56 14.26
N ALA A 267 12.50 -3.75 15.32
CA ALA A 267 12.39 -4.24 16.69
C ALA A 267 11.07 -5.00 16.94
N VAL A 268 9.94 -4.46 16.46
CA VAL A 268 8.63 -5.12 16.58
C VAL A 268 8.63 -6.47 15.86
N LEU A 269 9.12 -6.52 14.61
CA LEU A 269 9.15 -7.76 13.84
C LEU A 269 10.08 -8.81 14.49
N GLN A 270 11.26 -8.40 14.93
CA GLN A 270 12.21 -9.29 15.61
C GLN A 270 11.63 -9.85 16.92
N ALA A 271 10.94 -9.02 17.71
CA ALA A 271 10.26 -9.46 18.93
C ALA A 271 9.18 -10.53 18.68
N GLN A 272 8.60 -10.55 17.47
CA GLN A 272 7.63 -11.55 17.03
C GLN A 272 8.27 -12.73 16.27
N GLY A 273 9.60 -12.79 16.23
CA GLY A 273 10.34 -13.86 15.56
C GLY A 273 10.32 -13.76 14.04
N ILE A 274 10.14 -12.56 13.48
CA ILE A 274 10.27 -12.26 12.06
C ILE A 274 11.59 -11.51 11.82
N ASP A 275 12.44 -12.07 10.98
CA ASP A 275 13.62 -11.38 10.45
C ASP A 275 13.20 -10.48 9.27
N PRO A 276 13.27 -9.15 9.40
CA PRO A 276 12.82 -8.21 8.37
C PRO A 276 13.63 -8.29 7.07
N ALA A 277 14.83 -8.87 7.08
CA ALA A 277 15.71 -8.97 5.91
C ALA A 277 15.49 -10.26 5.09
N LYS A 278 14.71 -11.22 5.60
CA LYS A 278 14.44 -12.51 4.94
C LYS A 278 13.14 -12.49 4.14
N PRO A 279 12.96 -13.40 3.16
CA PRO A 279 11.70 -13.54 2.45
C PRO A 279 10.50 -13.64 3.40
N LEU A 280 9.42 -12.94 3.05
CA LEU A 280 8.26 -12.75 3.92
C LEU A 280 6.98 -12.73 3.09
N ILE A 281 5.96 -13.46 3.54
CA ILE A 281 4.59 -13.34 3.04
C ILE A 281 3.70 -12.85 4.17
N THR A 282 3.03 -11.72 3.99
CA THR A 282 2.01 -11.21 4.91
C THR A 282 0.62 -11.72 4.50
N TYR A 283 -0.23 -12.02 5.48
CA TYR A 283 -1.62 -12.39 5.21
C TYR A 283 -2.53 -12.01 6.39
N CYS A 284 -3.83 -11.89 6.11
CA CYS A 284 -4.84 -11.61 7.12
C CYS A 284 -6.09 -12.49 6.90
N ASN A 285 -7.30 -11.92 7.01
CA ASN A 285 -8.53 -12.63 6.65
C ASN A 285 -8.77 -12.64 5.12
N SER A 286 -8.46 -11.55 4.41
CA SER A 286 -8.83 -11.36 2.99
C SER A 286 -7.85 -10.49 2.20
N GLY A 287 -6.58 -10.44 2.60
CA GLY A 287 -5.52 -9.72 1.89
C GLY A 287 -5.51 -8.21 2.08
N ASN A 288 -6.59 -7.63 2.62
CA ASN A 288 -6.67 -6.20 2.86
C ASN A 288 -5.70 -5.75 3.93
N ASP A 289 -5.95 -6.22 5.16
CA ASP A 289 -5.23 -5.76 6.34
C ASP A 289 -3.73 -6.10 6.29
N SER A 290 -3.34 -7.13 5.54
CA SER A 290 -1.94 -7.51 5.34
C SER A 290 -1.21 -6.65 4.30
N SER A 291 -1.92 -5.78 3.57
CA SER A 291 -1.31 -4.86 2.59
C SER A 291 -0.45 -3.79 3.26
N LEU A 292 -0.85 -3.26 4.42
CA LEU A 292 -0.02 -2.30 5.15
C LEU A 292 1.26 -2.95 5.73
N PRO A 293 1.20 -4.11 6.40
CA PRO A 293 2.39 -4.87 6.80
C PRO A 293 3.30 -5.22 5.63
N TRP A 294 2.74 -5.53 4.45
CA TRP A 294 3.53 -5.70 3.22
C TRP A 294 4.22 -4.39 2.83
N PHE A 295 3.52 -3.26 2.84
CA PHE A 295 4.10 -1.95 2.51
C PHE A 295 5.23 -1.57 3.48
N ILE A 296 5.05 -1.84 4.77
CA ILE A 296 6.09 -1.63 5.79
C ILE A 296 7.32 -2.51 5.47
N ALA A 297 7.14 -3.80 5.21
CA ALA A 297 8.25 -4.70 4.93
C ALA A 297 8.96 -4.37 3.60
N SER A 298 8.20 -4.21 2.51
CA SER A 298 8.72 -3.96 1.17
C SER A 298 9.36 -2.59 1.06
N GLU A 299 8.62 -1.55 1.45
CA GLU A 299 8.98 -0.18 1.09
C GLU A 299 9.71 0.56 2.22
N ILE A 300 9.22 0.48 3.46
CA ILE A 300 9.85 1.18 4.60
C ILE A 300 11.13 0.45 5.05
N LEU A 301 11.08 -0.87 5.14
CA LEU A 301 12.21 -1.70 5.56
C LEU A 301 13.11 -2.14 4.40
N GLY A 302 12.64 -1.98 3.16
CA GLY A 302 13.42 -2.26 1.96
C GLY A 302 13.59 -3.74 1.64
N ASN A 303 12.66 -4.62 2.05
CA ASN A 303 12.72 -6.05 1.75
C ASN A 303 12.15 -6.36 0.35
N PRO A 304 12.98 -6.60 -0.67
CA PRO A 304 12.51 -6.80 -2.04
C PRO A 304 11.77 -8.14 -2.25
N ALA A 305 11.84 -9.05 -1.27
CA ALA A 305 11.23 -10.37 -1.30
C ALA A 305 9.91 -10.44 -0.50
N ALA A 306 9.42 -9.32 0.01
CA ALA A 306 8.14 -9.26 0.71
C ALA A 306 6.96 -9.36 -0.29
N ARG A 307 6.02 -10.27 -0.03
CA ARG A 307 4.79 -10.46 -0.82
C ARG A 307 3.55 -10.42 0.08
N ASN A 308 2.43 -9.95 -0.45
CA ASN A 308 1.13 -10.01 0.21
C ASN A 308 0.35 -11.23 -0.32
N PHE A 309 -0.13 -12.12 0.55
CA PHE A 309 -1.06 -13.17 0.14
C PHE A 309 -2.49 -12.60 0.08
N ASP A 310 -2.89 -12.22 -1.13
CA ASP A 310 -4.14 -11.49 -1.36
C ASP A 310 -5.40 -12.30 -1.01
N GLY A 311 -5.45 -13.59 -1.34
CA GLY A 311 -6.59 -14.42 -0.95
C GLY A 311 -6.65 -14.71 0.55
N SER A 312 -5.50 -14.66 1.24
CA SER A 312 -5.39 -14.78 2.70
C SER A 312 -6.15 -15.99 3.26
N LEU A 313 -6.53 -15.98 4.54
CA LEU A 313 -7.24 -17.11 5.14
C LEU A 313 -8.62 -17.40 4.53
N HIS A 314 -9.29 -16.40 3.94
CA HIS A 314 -10.51 -16.63 3.19
C HIS A 314 -10.29 -17.65 2.07
N GLN A 315 -9.33 -17.40 1.16
CA GLN A 315 -8.99 -18.34 0.11
C GLN A 315 -8.44 -19.66 0.68
N TRP A 316 -7.50 -19.59 1.62
CA TRP A 316 -6.85 -20.77 2.19
C TRP A 316 -7.85 -21.78 2.77
N THR A 317 -8.83 -21.28 3.53
CA THR A 317 -9.85 -22.12 4.16
C THR A 317 -10.95 -22.52 3.18
N LEU A 318 -11.24 -21.72 2.16
CA LEU A 318 -12.13 -22.09 1.05
C LEU A 318 -11.54 -23.24 0.22
N GLU A 319 -10.21 -23.26 0.05
CA GLU A 319 -9.45 -24.36 -0.54
C GLU A 319 -9.27 -25.57 0.40
N LYS A 320 -9.85 -25.53 1.61
CA LYS A 320 -9.78 -26.58 2.64
C LYS A 320 -8.36 -26.96 3.04
N ARG A 321 -7.41 -26.02 2.97
CA ARG A 321 -6.03 -26.24 3.42
C ARG A 321 -5.94 -26.22 4.95
N ALA A 322 -4.96 -26.94 5.48
CA ALA A 322 -4.79 -27.12 6.92
C ALA A 322 -4.53 -25.79 7.65
N THR A 323 -5.15 -25.63 8.82
CA THR A 323 -4.85 -24.55 9.78
C THR A 323 -4.41 -25.14 11.11
N VAL A 324 -3.71 -24.35 11.92
CA VAL A 324 -3.30 -24.69 13.28
C VAL A 324 -4.04 -23.78 14.25
N ALA A 325 -4.69 -24.37 15.26
CA ALA A 325 -5.21 -23.65 16.42
C ALA A 325 -4.38 -24.05 17.64
N ARG A 326 -3.97 -23.06 18.46
CA ARG A 326 -3.17 -23.31 19.68
C ARG A 326 -4.04 -23.56 20.91
N VAL A 327 -5.33 -23.32 20.79
CA VAL A 327 -6.34 -23.64 21.80
C VAL A 327 -7.25 -24.70 21.19
N PRO A 328 -7.58 -25.79 21.91
CA PRO A 328 -8.66 -26.70 21.50
C PRO A 328 -9.91 -25.87 21.21
N ALA A 329 -10.71 -26.26 20.22
CA ALA A 329 -11.99 -25.60 19.97
C ALA A 329 -12.75 -25.53 21.30
N ALA A 330 -13.01 -24.31 21.79
CA ALA A 330 -13.91 -24.13 22.91
C ALA A 330 -15.26 -24.68 22.43
N MET A 331 -15.68 -25.80 23.02
CA MET A 331 -17.03 -26.34 22.87
C MET A 331 -18.05 -25.31 23.32
#